data_AF-A0A958VMZ5-F1
#
_entry.id   AF-A0A958VMZ5-F1
#
_cell.length_a   1.000
_cell.length_b   1.000
_cell.length_c   1.000
_cell.angle_alpha   90.00
_cell.angle_beta   90.00
_cell.angle_gamma   90.00
#
_symmetry.space_group_name_H-M   'P 1'
#
loop_
_entity.id
_entity.type
_entity.pdbx_description
1 polymer ?
#
loop_
_entity_poly.entity_id
_entity_poly.type
_entity_poly.pdbx_seq_one_letter_code
_entity_poly.pdbx_strand_id
1 'polypeptide(L)'
;KVRMTVTQIEAGNQHNVIPAECRFVVDVRVTDKYSNQQVLDIVKEHVNVEVKARSLRLNSSSIPVEHPLVQAGIALGRKTYGSPTLSDQAVLSCPSLKLGPGDSLRSHTADEFIYVNEIEEGIQLYINLLSKIL
;
A
#
# COMPACT_ATOMS: atom_id res chain seq x y z
N LYS A 1 11.43 1.39 2.38
CA LYS A 1 12.26 0.70 1.35
C LYS A 1 11.32 0.13 0.30
N VAL A 2 11.60 0.31 -0.99
CA VAL A 2 10.86 -0.38 -2.08
C VAL A 2 11.12 -1.88 -1.95
N ARG A 3 10.08 -2.70 -1.99
CA ARG A 3 10.17 -4.17 -1.91
C ARG A 3 9.86 -4.76 -3.28
N MET A 4 10.69 -5.69 -3.73
CA MET A 4 10.48 -6.44 -4.96
C MET A 4 10.62 -7.93 -4.63
N THR A 5 9.63 -8.74 -4.99
CA THR A 5 9.60 -10.17 -4.69
C THR A 5 9.21 -10.94 -5.94
N VAL A 6 10.02 -11.89 -6.39
CA VAL A 6 9.61 -12.83 -7.45
C VAL A 6 8.62 -13.81 -6.82
N THR A 7 7.40 -13.88 -7.36
CA THR A 7 6.31 -14.69 -6.79
C THR A 7 5.88 -15.84 -7.67
N GLN A 8 6.22 -15.80 -8.96
CA GLN A 8 5.92 -16.85 -9.93
C GLN A 8 7.07 -16.96 -10.93
N ILE A 9 7.36 -18.17 -11.38
CA ILE A 9 8.32 -18.46 -12.44
C ILE A 9 7.84 -19.69 -13.21
N GLU A 10 7.99 -19.65 -14.53
CA GLU A 10 7.61 -20.74 -15.42
C GLU A 10 8.59 -20.80 -16.61
N ALA A 11 9.03 -22.00 -16.97
CA ALA A 11 9.89 -22.27 -18.12
C ALA A 11 9.80 -23.73 -18.55
N GLY A 12 9.83 -23.97 -19.86
CA GLY A 12 9.88 -25.33 -20.42
C GLY A 12 8.55 -26.08 -20.32
N ASN A 13 8.54 -27.28 -20.91
CA ASN A 13 7.36 -28.16 -20.87
C ASN A 13 7.79 -29.64 -20.79
N GLN A 14 8.63 -30.08 -21.74
CA GLN A 14 9.14 -31.45 -21.75
C GLN A 14 10.51 -31.53 -21.05
N HIS A 15 10.75 -32.62 -20.32
CA HIS A 15 11.98 -32.82 -19.54
C HIS A 15 13.25 -33.00 -20.41
N ASN A 16 13.10 -33.26 -21.70
CA ASN A 16 14.17 -33.52 -22.67
C ASN A 16 14.34 -32.40 -23.70
N VAL A 17 13.68 -31.25 -23.52
CA VAL A 17 13.77 -30.10 -24.42
C VAL A 17 14.33 -28.90 -23.65
N ILE A 18 15.35 -28.25 -24.21
CA ILE A 18 15.87 -27.00 -23.65
C ILE A 18 14.79 -25.92 -23.79
N PRO A 19 14.38 -25.23 -22.71
CA PRO A 19 13.36 -24.19 -22.79
C PRO A 19 13.79 -23.01 -23.67
N ALA A 20 12.92 -22.61 -24.60
CA ALA A 20 13.13 -21.42 -25.42
C ALA A 20 12.78 -20.10 -24.69
N GLU A 21 11.96 -20.16 -23.64
CA GLU A 21 11.47 -19.00 -22.90
C GLU A 21 11.36 -19.32 -21.40
N CYS A 22 11.61 -18.30 -20.57
CA CYS A 22 11.30 -18.30 -19.14
C CYS A 22 10.57 -16.99 -18.79
N ARG A 23 9.43 -17.11 -18.11
CA ARG A 23 8.63 -15.98 -17.63
C ARG A 23 8.60 -15.98 -16.11
N PHE A 24 8.62 -14.80 -15.52
CA PHE A 24 8.46 -14.65 -14.08
C PHE A 24 7.67 -13.40 -13.74
N VAL A 25 7.02 -13.39 -12.57
CA VAL A 25 6.22 -12.28 -12.06
C VAL A 25 6.88 -11.72 -10.82
N VAL A 26 7.04 -10.39 -10.78
CA VAL A 26 7.59 -9.67 -9.63
C VAL A 26 6.50 -8.82 -9.00
N ASP A 27 6.20 -9.07 -7.72
CA ASP A 27 5.41 -8.17 -6.87
C ASP A 27 6.30 -7.00 -6.42
N VAL A 28 5.92 -5.78 -6.81
CA VAL A 28 6.67 -4.56 -6.52
C VAL A 28 5.82 -3.65 -5.65
N ARG A 29 6.30 -3.35 -4.43
CA ARG A 29 5.67 -2.43 -3.48
C ARG A 29 6.52 -1.19 -3.33
N VAL A 30 5.99 -0.08 -3.85
CA VAL A 30 6.67 1.22 -3.92
C VAL A 30 6.32 2.07 -2.70
N THR A 31 7.28 2.92 -2.27
CA THR A 31 7.09 3.89 -1.17
C THR A 31 6.72 5.26 -1.72
N ASP A 32 6.22 6.16 -0.87
CA ASP A 32 5.87 7.56 -1.15
C ASP A 32 6.95 8.41 -1.85
N LYS A 33 8.21 7.93 -1.89
CA LYS A 33 9.34 8.59 -2.56
C LYS A 33 9.42 8.37 -4.08
N TYR A 34 8.69 7.40 -4.63
CA TYR A 34 8.74 7.08 -6.06
C TYR A 34 7.35 6.82 -6.62
N SER A 35 7.16 7.13 -7.90
CA SER A 35 6.02 6.62 -8.65
C SER A 35 6.30 5.22 -9.19
N ASN A 36 5.23 4.48 -9.49
CA ASN A 36 5.34 3.17 -10.15
C ASN A 36 6.07 3.27 -11.51
N GLN A 37 5.88 4.39 -12.22
CA GLN A 37 6.55 4.64 -13.50
C GLN A 37 8.07 4.78 -13.30
N GLN A 38 8.51 5.60 -12.34
CA GLN A 38 9.93 5.77 -12.04
C GLN A 38 10.61 4.44 -11.68
N VAL A 39 9.94 3.60 -10.87
CA VAL A 39 10.48 2.28 -10.51
C VAL A 39 10.54 1.37 -11.75
N LEU A 40 9.53 1.38 -12.62
CA LEU A 40 9.55 0.60 -13.86
C LEU A 40 10.72 1.00 -14.77
N ASP A 41 10.97 2.30 -14.90
CA ASP A 41 12.05 2.82 -15.75
C ASP A 41 13.41 2.38 -15.22
N ILE A 42 13.65 2.53 -13.91
CA ILE A 42 14.86 2.02 -13.25
C ILE A 42 15.03 0.52 -13.49
N VAL A 43 13.97 -0.27 -13.36
CA VAL A 43 14.05 -1.73 -13.58
C VAL A 43 14.47 -2.03 -15.02
N LYS A 44 13.86 -1.37 -16.00
CA LYS A 44 14.17 -1.57 -17.43
C LYS A 44 15.62 -1.22 -17.78
N GLU A 45 16.20 -0.22 -17.13
CA GLU A 45 17.61 0.14 -17.33
C GLU A 45 18.59 -0.93 -16.82
N HIS A 46 18.17 -1.74 -15.83
CA HIS A 46 19.06 -2.67 -15.14
C HIS A 46 18.89 -4.14 -15.57
N VAL A 47 17.95 -4.45 -16.46
CA VAL A 47 17.69 -5.82 -16.91
C VAL A 47 17.66 -5.92 -18.43
N ASN A 48 18.21 -7.02 -18.96
CA ASN A 48 18.24 -7.29 -20.39
C ASN A 48 17.12 -8.28 -20.80
N VAL A 49 15.89 -8.00 -20.36
CA VAL A 49 14.68 -8.79 -20.67
C VAL A 49 13.50 -7.86 -20.95
N GLU A 50 12.47 -8.35 -21.64
CA GLU A 50 11.23 -7.60 -21.79
C GLU A 50 10.54 -7.42 -20.43
N VAL A 51 10.28 -6.18 -20.03
CA VAL A 51 9.56 -5.84 -18.79
C VAL A 51 8.26 -5.13 -19.13
N LYS A 52 7.13 -5.76 -18.80
CA LYS A 52 5.79 -5.22 -19.01
C LYS A 52 5.01 -5.10 -17.71
N ALA A 53 4.74 -3.87 -17.28
CA ALA A 53 3.86 -3.62 -16.14
C ALA A 53 2.40 -3.93 -16.50
N ARG A 54 1.65 -4.54 -15.55
CA ARG A 54 0.21 -4.78 -15.71
C ARG A 54 -0.60 -3.48 -15.64
N SER A 55 -0.20 -2.59 -14.73
CA SER A 55 -0.77 -1.26 -14.55
C SER A 55 0.20 -0.41 -13.72
N LEU A 56 0.07 0.91 -13.82
CA LEU A 56 0.86 1.88 -13.06
C LEU A 56 0.01 2.81 -12.19
N ARG A 57 -1.33 2.67 -12.23
CA ARG A 57 -2.27 3.62 -11.62
C ARG A 57 -2.26 3.64 -10.09
N LEU A 58 -1.93 2.50 -9.46
CA LEU A 58 -2.00 2.32 -8.00
C LEU A 58 -0.71 2.80 -7.33
N ASN A 59 -0.49 4.11 -7.32
CA ASN A 59 0.69 4.70 -6.70
C ASN A 59 0.56 4.76 -5.17
N SER A 60 1.69 4.94 -4.49
CA SER A 60 1.72 5.23 -3.05
C SER A 60 1.14 6.61 -2.74
N SER A 61 0.49 6.74 -1.59
CA SER A 61 -0.09 8.00 -1.10
C SER A 61 0.68 8.52 0.11
N SER A 62 0.64 9.83 0.34
CA SER A 62 1.25 10.47 1.52
C SER A 62 0.47 11.72 1.94
N ILE A 63 0.70 12.14 3.18
CA ILE A 63 0.21 13.40 3.74
C ILE A 63 1.35 14.03 4.58
N PRO A 64 1.60 15.35 4.46
CA PRO A 64 2.64 16.01 5.27
C PRO A 64 2.37 15.87 6.76
N VAL A 65 3.43 15.74 7.56
CA VAL A 65 3.30 15.61 9.03
C VAL A 65 2.71 16.88 9.62
N GLU A 66 3.02 18.03 9.03
CA GLU A 66 2.58 19.36 9.43
C GLU A 66 1.11 19.62 9.07
N HIS A 67 0.46 18.72 8.32
CA HIS A 67 -0.93 18.89 7.91
C HIS A 67 -1.88 18.96 9.13
N PRO A 68 -2.87 19.88 9.17
CA PRO A 68 -3.77 20.05 10.32
C PRO A 68 -4.43 18.76 10.81
N LEU A 69 -4.90 17.90 9.89
CA LEU A 69 -5.43 16.56 10.22
C LEU A 69 -4.43 15.69 10.99
N VAL A 70 -3.16 15.69 10.59
CA VAL A 70 -2.12 14.88 11.24
C VAL A 70 -1.80 15.45 12.62
N GLN A 71 -1.63 16.77 12.72
CA GLN A 71 -1.38 17.47 13.98
C GLN A 71 -2.52 17.30 14.99
N ALA A 72 -3.78 17.38 14.55
CA ALA A 72 -4.93 17.12 15.40
C ALA A 72 -4.93 15.69 15.96
N GLY A 73 -4.58 14.69 15.14
CA GLY A 73 -4.43 13.31 15.57
C GLY A 73 -3.33 13.11 16.61
N ILE A 74 -2.16 13.72 16.39
CA ILE A 74 -1.03 13.69 17.33
C ILE A 74 -1.41 14.35 18.66
N ALA A 75 -2.09 15.50 18.62
CA ALA A 75 -2.59 16.19 19.81
C ALA A 75 -3.62 15.37 20.61
N LEU A 76 -4.33 14.45 19.95
CA LEU A 76 -5.23 13.47 20.58
C LEU A 76 -4.50 12.19 21.05
N GLY A 77 -3.16 12.18 21.05
CA GLY A 77 -2.34 11.06 21.50
C GLY A 77 -2.21 9.90 20.49
N ARG A 78 -2.61 10.10 19.23
CA ARG A 78 -2.49 9.08 18.18
C ARG A 78 -1.06 9.04 17.62
N LYS A 79 -0.61 7.84 17.26
CA LYS A 79 0.68 7.61 16.60
C LYS A 79 0.48 7.53 15.09
N THR A 80 1.43 8.05 14.32
CA THR A 80 1.46 7.93 12.86
C THR A 80 2.34 6.76 12.43
N TYR A 81 1.99 6.12 11.32
CA TYR A 81 2.82 5.07 10.70
C TYR A 81 2.48 4.94 9.21
N GLY A 82 3.38 4.31 8.44
CA GLY A 82 3.14 3.97 7.04
C GLY A 82 2.50 2.59 6.90
N SER A 83 1.31 2.52 6.32
CA SER A 83 0.60 1.25 6.06
C SER A 83 1.24 0.49 4.89
N PRO A 84 1.59 -0.80 5.03
CA PRO A 84 2.06 -1.64 3.92
C PRO A 84 0.92 -2.16 3.03
N THR A 85 -0.34 -1.94 3.44
CA THR A 85 -1.55 -2.43 2.78
C THR A 85 -2.13 -1.37 1.85
N LEU A 86 -2.40 -1.74 0.60
CA LEU A 86 -3.07 -0.90 -0.39
C LEU A 86 -4.50 -0.56 0.07
N SER A 87 -5.00 0.59 -0.35
CA SER A 87 -6.38 1.04 -0.12
C SER A 87 -6.78 1.99 -1.24
N ASP A 88 -8.03 2.46 -1.22
CA ASP A 88 -8.54 3.41 -2.22
C ASP A 88 -7.78 4.76 -2.25
N GLN A 89 -6.96 5.05 -1.25
CA GLN A 89 -6.00 6.16 -1.34
C GLN A 89 -5.13 6.12 -2.61
N ALA A 90 -4.85 4.93 -3.15
CA ALA A 90 -4.03 4.75 -4.35
C ALA A 90 -4.64 5.38 -5.61
N VAL A 91 -5.92 5.77 -5.58
CA VAL A 91 -6.60 6.48 -6.68
C VAL A 91 -6.85 7.96 -6.38
N LEU A 92 -6.43 8.46 -5.21
CA LEU A 92 -6.53 9.87 -4.85
C LEU A 92 -5.29 10.64 -5.32
N SER A 93 -5.48 11.86 -5.80
CA SER A 93 -4.41 12.78 -6.21
C SER A 93 -4.08 13.86 -5.16
N CYS A 94 -4.83 13.91 -4.06
CA CYS A 94 -4.65 14.86 -2.97
C CYS A 94 -3.99 14.19 -1.74
N PRO A 95 -3.44 14.99 -0.80
CA PRO A 95 -3.02 14.47 0.50
C PRO A 95 -4.19 13.76 1.19
N SER A 96 -3.95 12.55 1.68
CA SER A 96 -4.99 11.73 2.31
C SER A 96 -4.46 10.98 3.53
N LEU A 97 -5.34 10.76 4.52
CA LEU A 97 -5.04 10.06 5.76
C LEU A 97 -5.95 8.83 5.88
N LYS A 98 -5.37 7.67 6.23
CA LYS A 98 -6.14 6.44 6.48
C LYS A 98 -6.19 6.23 7.98
N LEU A 99 -7.39 6.23 8.52
CA LEU A 99 -7.68 6.03 9.93
C LEU A 99 -9.03 5.31 10.02
N GLY A 100 -9.13 4.32 10.90
CA GLY A 100 -10.36 3.58 11.15
C GLY A 100 -10.25 2.73 12.42
N PRO A 101 -11.38 2.32 13.02
CA PRO A 101 -11.40 1.38 14.15
C PRO A 101 -11.09 -0.05 13.69
N GLY A 102 -10.76 -0.91 14.66
CA GLY A 102 -10.43 -2.31 14.44
C GLY A 102 -8.93 -2.58 14.27
N ASP A 103 -8.59 -3.84 14.03
CA ASP A 103 -7.22 -4.32 13.87
C ASP A 103 -7.06 -4.99 12.50
N SER A 104 -6.05 -4.56 11.73
CA SER A 104 -5.76 -5.11 10.40
C SER A 104 -5.40 -6.60 10.42
N LEU A 105 -4.98 -7.15 11.57
CA LEU A 105 -4.72 -8.58 11.73
C LEU A 105 -6.00 -9.44 11.68
N ARG A 106 -7.18 -8.83 11.84
CA ARG A 106 -8.49 -9.51 11.75
C ARG A 106 -9.11 -9.47 10.36
N SER A 107 -8.57 -8.63 9.47
CA SER A 107 -9.10 -8.52 8.10
C SER A 107 -8.80 -9.80 7.30
N HIS A 108 -9.78 -10.29 6.54
CA HIS A 108 -9.67 -11.50 5.73
C HIS A 108 -9.33 -12.78 6.52
N THR A 109 -9.70 -12.85 7.80
CA THR A 109 -9.65 -14.08 8.60
C THR A 109 -11.04 -14.69 8.75
N ALA A 110 -11.12 -15.98 9.08
CA ALA A 110 -12.39 -16.58 9.49
C ALA A 110 -12.95 -15.85 10.72
N ASP A 111 -14.28 -15.77 10.83
CA ASP A 111 -14.98 -15.08 11.91
C ASP A 111 -14.49 -13.65 12.15
N GLU A 112 -14.23 -12.89 11.07
CA GLU A 112 -13.88 -11.48 11.13
C GLU A 112 -14.88 -10.71 12.00
N PHE A 113 -14.36 -9.91 12.93
CA PHE A 113 -15.16 -9.21 13.92
C PHE A 113 -14.56 -7.86 14.31
N ILE A 114 -15.40 -7.02 14.89
CA ILE A 114 -15.04 -5.77 15.54
C ILE A 114 -15.74 -5.72 16.90
N TYR A 115 -15.07 -5.18 17.91
CA TYR A 115 -15.72 -4.98 19.21
C TYR A 115 -16.59 -3.73 19.21
N VAL A 116 -17.70 -3.76 19.94
CA VAL A 116 -18.62 -2.61 20.03
C VAL A 116 -17.91 -1.37 20.59
N ASN A 117 -17.03 -1.54 21.59
CA ASN A 117 -16.25 -0.43 22.14
C ASN A 117 -15.26 0.17 21.12
N GLU A 118 -14.71 -0.62 20.18
CA GLU A 118 -13.84 -0.09 19.12
C GLU A 118 -14.63 0.86 18.19
N ILE A 119 -15.91 0.58 17.97
CA ILE A 119 -16.81 1.46 17.21
C ILE A 119 -17.11 2.73 18.00
N GLU A 120 -17.48 2.61 19.27
CA GLU A 120 -17.79 3.75 20.15
C GLU A 120 -16.59 4.71 20.28
N GLU A 121 -15.39 4.17 20.51
CA GLU A 121 -14.14 4.93 20.55
C GLU A 121 -13.81 5.56 19.19
N GLY A 122 -14.03 4.83 18.10
CA GLY A 122 -13.82 5.33 16.73
C GLY A 122 -14.70 6.53 16.42
N ILE A 123 -15.99 6.48 16.77
CA ILE A 123 -16.93 7.59 16.59
C ILE A 123 -16.44 8.82 17.36
N GLN A 124 -16.12 8.66 18.65
CA GLN A 124 -15.66 9.78 19.47
C GLN A 124 -14.34 10.38 18.95
N LEU A 125 -13.44 9.52 18.44
CA LEU A 125 -12.19 9.96 17.83
C LEU A 125 -12.44 10.82 16.58
N TYR A 126 -13.31 10.38 15.67
CA TYR A 126 -13.61 11.16 14.46
C TYR A 126 -14.23 12.52 14.81
N ILE A 127 -15.17 12.57 15.75
CA ILE A 127 -15.77 13.82 16.22
C ILE A 127 -14.68 14.76 16.74
N ASN A 128 -13.85 14.29 17.68
CA ASN A 128 -12.78 15.09 18.28
C ASN A 128 -11.73 15.55 17.26
N LEU A 129 -11.40 14.71 16.27
CA LEU A 129 -10.44 15.04 15.22
C LEU A 129 -10.98 16.14 14.31
N LEU A 130 -12.23 15.99 13.84
CA LEU A 130 -12.85 16.93 12.91
C LEU A 130 -13.17 18.27 13.58
N SER A 131 -13.66 18.27 14.82
CA SER A 131 -13.95 19.49 15.60
C SER A 131 -12.71 20.33 15.95
N LYS A 132 -11.49 19.79 15.80
CA LYS A 132 -10.24 20.55 15.93
C LYS A 132 -9.85 21.31 14.66
N ILE A 133 -10.51 21.03 13.54
CA ILE A 133 -10.08 21.46 12.19
C ILE A 133 -11.17 22.28 11.50
N LEU A 134 -12.44 21.90 11.69
CA LEU A 134 -13.63 22.63 11.28
C LEU A 134 -14.00 23.67 12.34
#